data_AF-A0A3B1J4V2-F1
#
_entry.id   AF-A0A3B1J4V2-F1
#
_cell.length_a   1.000
_cell.length_b   1.000
_cell.length_c   1.000
_cell.angle_alpha   90.00
_cell.angle_beta   90.00
_cell.angle_gamma   90.00
#
_symmetry.space_group_name_H-M   'P 1'
#
loop_
_entity.id
_entity.type
_entity.pdbx_description
1 polymer ?
#
loop_
_entity_poly.entity_id
_entity_poly.type
_entity_poly.pdbx_seq_one_letter_code
_entity_poly.pdbx_strand_id
1 'polypeptide(L)'
;LLGGVLLINLLLSLKSATSDPCFSYTTLDQPWRATNGSQMSICDDNFNWNGWYRLLYNGMNIRMPESCINYNRCGTFATFWLNGSHPQISDGIITRQACGSWTSGCCQYSVSIQVKACPQNYYVYKFVSPNVCFAGYCAGTQIHSKILSPHV
;
A
#
# COMPACT_ATOMS: atom_id res chain seq x y z
N LEU A 1 41.37 -6.61 -14.35
CA LEU A 1 40.70 -7.00 -13.08
C LEU A 1 39.77 -5.90 -12.55
N LEU A 2 40.25 -4.67 -12.34
CA LEU A 2 39.43 -3.54 -11.87
C LEU A 2 38.23 -3.18 -12.78
N GLY A 3 38.42 -3.13 -14.10
CA GLY A 3 37.33 -2.82 -15.05
C GLY A 3 36.22 -3.89 -15.11
N GLY A 4 36.57 -5.16 -14.88
CA GLY A 4 35.59 -6.26 -14.84
C GLY A 4 34.73 -6.22 -13.58
N VAL A 5 35.33 -5.91 -12.42
CA VAL A 5 34.61 -5.75 -11.14
C VAL A 5 33.64 -4.56 -11.20
N LEU A 6 34.05 -3.44 -11.80
CA LEU A 6 33.19 -2.27 -11.97
C LEU A 6 31.97 -2.59 -12.85
N LEU A 7 32.17 -3.30 -13.96
CA LEU A 7 31.09 -3.69 -14.86
C LEU A 7 30.11 -4.66 -14.20
N ILE A 8 30.62 -5.64 -13.42
CA ILE A 8 29.79 -6.57 -12.65
C ILE A 8 28.95 -5.82 -11.61
N ASN A 9 29.54 -4.89 -10.86
CA ASN A 9 28.82 -4.10 -9.85
C ASN A 9 27.74 -3.20 -10.49
N LEU A 10 28.03 -2.60 -11.65
CA LEU A 10 27.06 -1.81 -12.40
C LEU A 10 25.88 -2.66 -12.86
N LEU A 11 26.14 -3.85 -13.42
CA LEU A 11 25.10 -4.79 -13.84
C LEU A 11 24.24 -5.29 -12.66
N LEU A 12 24.86 -5.56 -11.51
CA LEU A 12 24.13 -5.93 -10.29
C LEU A 12 23.23 -4.79 -9.79
N SER A 13 23.74 -3.56 -9.80
CA SER A 13 22.98 -2.36 -9.43
C SER A 13 21.75 -2.18 -10.34
N LEU A 14 21.95 -2.27 -11.66
CA LEU A 14 20.87 -2.16 -12.65
C LEU A 14 19.83 -3.27 -12.50
N LYS A 15 20.23 -4.52 -12.28
CA LYS A 15 19.30 -5.64 -12.01
C LYS A 15 18.52 -5.44 -10.71
N SER A 16 19.16 -4.91 -9.67
CA SER A 16 18.48 -4.59 -8.42
C SER A 16 17.44 -3.49 -8.64
N ALA A 17 17.78 -2.45 -9.42
CA ALA A 17 16.87 -1.36 -9.74
C ALA A 17 15.67 -1.83 -10.58
N THR A 18 15.87 -2.77 -11.52
CA THR A 18 14.77 -3.29 -12.35
C THR A 18 13.83 -4.23 -11.59
N SER A 19 14.31 -4.82 -10.49
CA SER A 19 13.54 -5.76 -9.66
C SER A 19 13.00 -5.11 -8.38
N ASP A 20 13.50 -3.93 -8.03
CA ASP A 20 13.05 -3.19 -6.85
C ASP A 20 11.64 -2.65 -7.12
N PRO A 21 10.66 -3.01 -6.28
CA PRO A 21 9.28 -2.56 -6.46
C PRO A 21 9.09 -1.05 -6.30
N CYS A 22 10.08 -0.30 -5.83
CA CYS A 22 10.09 1.16 -5.89
C CYS A 22 10.25 1.70 -7.32
N PHE A 23 10.69 0.90 -8.30
CA PHE A 23 10.82 1.34 -9.69
C PHE A 23 9.93 0.57 -10.66
N SER A 24 9.27 -0.50 -10.20
CA SER A 24 8.33 -1.31 -10.99
C SER A 24 7.06 -1.57 -10.19
N TYR A 25 6.03 -0.76 -10.43
CA TYR A 25 4.72 -0.86 -9.76
C TYR A 25 3.59 -0.34 -10.66
N THR A 26 2.36 -0.72 -10.34
CA THR A 26 1.13 -0.16 -10.91
C THR A 26 0.53 0.89 -9.98
N THR A 27 0.05 2.01 -10.51
CA THR A 27 -0.60 3.04 -9.71
C THR A 27 -2.06 2.69 -9.44
N LEU A 28 -2.52 2.97 -8.23
CA LEU A 28 -3.91 2.89 -7.81
C LEU A 28 -4.36 4.28 -7.36
N ASP A 29 -4.92 5.05 -8.28
CA ASP A 29 -5.38 6.43 -8.07
C ASP A 29 -6.90 6.57 -8.23
N GLN A 30 -7.64 5.48 -8.03
CA GLN A 30 -9.09 5.53 -8.14
C GLN A 30 -9.66 6.31 -6.93
N PRO A 31 -10.39 7.43 -7.14
CA PRO A 31 -10.82 8.30 -6.04
C PRO A 31 -11.72 7.61 -5.01
N TRP A 32 -12.44 6.57 -5.43
CA TRP A 32 -13.30 5.80 -4.53
C TRP A 32 -12.52 5.09 -3.41
N ARG A 33 -11.23 4.79 -3.59
CA ARG A 33 -10.39 4.16 -2.56
C ARG A 33 -10.14 5.07 -1.36
N ALA A 34 -10.35 6.37 -1.49
CA ALA A 34 -10.07 7.35 -0.44
C ALA A 34 -10.94 7.14 0.80
N THR A 35 -10.42 7.43 2.00
CA THR A 35 -11.17 7.32 3.26
C THR A 35 -12.41 8.20 3.34
N ASN A 36 -12.50 9.26 2.53
CA ASN A 36 -13.70 10.10 2.38
C ASN A 36 -14.68 9.60 1.30
N GLY A 37 -14.33 8.54 0.56
CA GLY A 37 -15.20 7.89 -0.42
C GLY A 37 -16.35 7.14 0.26
N SER A 38 -17.58 7.46 -0.11
CA SER A 38 -18.81 7.03 0.59
C SER A 38 -19.86 6.35 -0.32
N GLN A 39 -19.45 5.77 -1.45
CA GLN A 39 -20.37 5.13 -2.42
C GLN A 39 -20.03 3.64 -2.62
N MET A 40 -21.06 2.79 -2.68
CA MET A 40 -20.99 1.35 -2.37
C MET A 40 -21.05 0.41 -3.59
N SER A 41 -20.46 -0.78 -3.38
CA SER A 41 -20.52 -2.02 -4.17
C SER A 41 -19.26 -2.36 -4.96
N ILE A 42 -18.15 -1.65 -4.76
CA ILE A 42 -16.90 -2.04 -5.40
C ILE A 42 -16.33 -3.27 -4.70
N CYS A 43 -15.97 -4.25 -5.52
CA CYS A 43 -15.36 -5.49 -5.10
C CYS A 43 -14.06 -5.63 -5.89
N ASP A 44 -12.93 -5.55 -5.19
CA ASP A 44 -11.61 -5.76 -5.79
C ASP A 44 -11.31 -7.25 -6.07
N ASP A 45 -12.31 -8.14 -6.03
CA ASP A 45 -12.15 -9.59 -6.24
C ASP A 45 -11.77 -9.94 -7.69
N ASN A 46 -12.28 -9.17 -8.65
CA ASN A 46 -12.00 -9.29 -10.08
C ASN A 46 -10.75 -8.51 -10.52
N PHE A 47 -10.13 -7.76 -9.60
CA PHE A 47 -8.88 -7.08 -9.90
C PHE A 47 -7.74 -8.10 -9.90
N ASN A 48 -6.94 -8.11 -10.97
CA ASN A 48 -5.79 -9.01 -11.07
C ASN A 48 -4.64 -8.50 -10.18
N TRP A 49 -4.66 -8.91 -8.91
CA TRP A 49 -3.63 -8.62 -7.91
C TRP A 49 -2.33 -9.37 -8.20
N ASN A 50 -1.60 -8.91 -9.22
CA ASN A 50 -0.29 -9.41 -9.60
C ASN A 50 0.72 -8.27 -9.71
N GLY A 51 1.58 -8.17 -8.70
CA GLY A 51 2.69 -7.23 -8.68
C GLY A 51 2.64 -6.28 -7.48
N TRP A 52 3.31 -5.14 -7.65
CA TRP A 52 3.42 -4.11 -6.64
C TRP A 52 2.60 -2.90 -7.03
N TYR A 53 2.00 -2.26 -6.03
CA TYR A 53 1.07 -1.16 -6.23
C TYR A 53 1.47 0.05 -5.41
N ARG A 54 1.34 1.24 -6.01
CA ARG A 54 1.48 2.53 -5.32
C ARG A 54 0.11 3.17 -5.24
N LEU A 55 -0.35 3.43 -4.02
CA LEU A 55 -1.58 4.16 -3.80
C LEU A 55 -1.37 5.66 -4.02
N LEU A 56 -2.28 6.29 -4.75
CA LEU A 56 -2.32 7.73 -4.99
C LEU A 56 -3.71 8.27 -4.65
N TYR A 57 -3.80 9.57 -4.44
CA TYR A 57 -5.06 10.29 -4.40
C TYR A 57 -4.92 11.61 -5.14
N ASN A 58 -5.59 11.74 -6.28
CA ASN A 58 -5.46 12.89 -7.20
C ASN A 58 -3.99 13.11 -7.60
N GLY A 59 -3.28 12.03 -7.94
CA GLY A 59 -1.86 12.04 -8.29
C GLY A 59 -0.88 12.25 -7.12
N MET A 60 -1.37 12.46 -5.90
CA MET A 60 -0.52 12.69 -4.72
C MET A 60 -0.16 11.40 -4.00
N ASN A 61 1.04 11.36 -3.43
CA ASN A 61 1.49 10.23 -2.61
C ASN A 61 0.69 10.13 -1.34
N ILE A 62 -0.05 9.03 -1.22
CA ILE A 62 -0.74 8.68 0.00
C ILE A 62 -0.33 7.26 0.41
N ARG A 63 -0.84 6.82 1.55
CA ARG A 63 -0.60 5.48 2.08
C ARG A 63 -1.89 4.89 2.64
N MET A 64 -1.88 3.59 2.92
CA MET A 64 -2.98 3.01 3.68
C MET A 64 -3.07 3.70 5.05
N PRO A 65 -4.27 3.89 5.62
CA PRO A 65 -4.40 4.32 7.01
C PRO A 65 -3.84 3.23 7.94
N GLU A 66 -3.17 3.65 9.01
CA GLU A 66 -2.62 2.77 10.07
C GLU A 66 -3.59 2.59 11.25
N SER A 67 -4.78 3.16 11.14
CA SER A 67 -5.83 3.14 12.16
C SER A 67 -7.13 2.65 11.56
N CYS A 68 -8.00 2.15 12.44
CA CYS A 68 -9.31 1.64 12.05
C CYS A 68 -10.10 2.67 11.25
N ILE A 69 -10.50 2.27 10.05
CA ILE A 69 -11.51 2.98 9.26
C ILE A 69 -12.81 2.22 9.42
N ASN A 70 -13.90 2.93 9.71
CA ASN A 70 -15.22 2.31 9.77
C ASN A 70 -15.56 1.59 8.46
N TYR A 71 -16.33 0.50 8.57
CA TYR A 71 -16.91 -0.17 7.41
C TYR A 71 -17.74 0.82 6.57
N ASN A 72 -18.00 0.48 5.32
CA ASN A 72 -18.70 1.35 4.36
C ASN A 72 -17.95 2.69 4.10
N ARG A 73 -16.65 2.57 3.85
CA ARG A 73 -15.74 3.63 3.42
C ARG A 73 -14.83 3.12 2.32
N CYS A 74 -14.09 4.02 1.67
CA CYS A 74 -13.15 3.65 0.61
C CYS A 74 -13.84 2.91 -0.53
N GLY A 75 -15.08 3.29 -0.85
CA GLY A 75 -15.84 2.76 -1.98
C GLY A 75 -16.37 1.33 -1.79
N THR A 76 -16.17 0.75 -0.60
CA THR A 76 -16.36 -0.67 -0.31
C THR A 76 -17.09 -0.86 1.02
N PHE A 77 -17.64 -2.06 1.25
CA PHE A 77 -18.28 -2.40 2.52
C PHE A 77 -17.24 -2.92 3.53
N ALA A 78 -16.38 -3.85 3.10
CA ALA A 78 -15.19 -4.32 3.82
C ALA A 78 -14.02 -3.39 3.55
N THR A 79 -13.71 -2.59 4.55
CA THR A 79 -12.76 -1.49 4.41
C THR A 79 -11.39 -1.92 4.96
N PHE A 80 -10.42 -2.20 4.08
CA PHE A 80 -9.10 -2.68 4.50
C PHE A 80 -8.13 -1.53 4.83
N TRP A 81 -7.60 -1.53 6.05
CA TRP A 81 -6.58 -0.62 6.58
C TRP A 81 -5.36 -1.40 7.08
N LEU A 82 -4.20 -0.74 7.25
CA LEU A 82 -2.95 -1.40 7.64
C LEU A 82 -2.88 -1.57 9.15
N ASN A 83 -2.79 -2.80 9.64
CA ASN A 83 -2.61 -3.07 11.06
C ASN A 83 -1.13 -3.00 11.44
N GLY A 84 -0.75 -1.88 12.04
CA GLY A 84 0.62 -1.56 12.45
C GLY A 84 1.25 -0.45 11.61
N SER A 85 2.45 -0.03 12.00
CA SER A 85 3.18 1.04 11.31
C SER A 85 3.72 0.59 9.96
N HIS A 86 3.74 1.52 9.00
CA HIS A 86 4.49 1.37 7.76
C HIS A 86 5.99 1.22 8.04
N PRO A 87 6.74 0.50 7.18
CA PRO A 87 8.18 0.32 7.33
C PRO A 87 8.95 1.65 7.19
N GLN A 88 10.16 1.68 7.73
CA GLN A 88 11.19 2.61 7.31
C GLN A 88 11.94 2.08 6.08
N ILE A 89 12.74 2.95 5.42
CA ILE A 89 13.57 2.56 4.27
C ILE A 89 14.49 1.38 4.62
N SER A 90 15.06 1.38 5.83
CA SER A 90 15.98 0.35 6.33
C SER A 90 15.33 -1.01 6.54
N ASP A 91 14.01 -1.06 6.73
CA ASP A 91 13.30 -2.31 7.02
C ASP A 91 13.13 -3.17 5.75
N GLY A 92 13.33 -2.57 4.57
CA GLY A 92 13.16 -3.25 3.30
C GLY A 92 11.71 -3.67 3.06
N ILE A 93 11.52 -4.89 2.56
CA ILE A 93 10.19 -5.48 2.36
C ILE A 93 9.80 -6.19 3.65
N ILE A 94 8.69 -5.74 4.25
CA ILE A 94 8.12 -6.38 5.43
C ILE A 94 6.72 -6.89 5.17
N THR A 95 6.29 -7.85 5.98
CA THR A 95 4.90 -8.33 5.99
C THR A 95 4.09 -7.57 7.05
N ARG A 96 2.87 -7.19 6.68
CA ARG A 96 1.87 -6.59 7.57
C ARG A 96 0.53 -7.27 7.36
N GLN A 97 -0.33 -7.18 8.37
CA GLN A 97 -1.73 -7.55 8.21
C GLN A 97 -2.50 -6.34 7.71
N ALA A 98 -3.27 -6.51 6.65
CA ALA A 98 -4.34 -5.58 6.32
C ALA A 98 -5.62 -6.10 7.00
N CYS A 99 -6.26 -5.25 7.81
CA CYS A 99 -7.47 -5.55 8.55
C CYS A 99 -8.68 -4.96 7.81
N GLY A 100 -9.67 -5.79 7.52
CA GLY A 100 -10.95 -5.39 6.96
C GLY A 100 -11.95 -5.10 8.07
N SER A 101 -12.38 -3.85 8.18
CA SER A 101 -13.49 -3.45 9.04
C SER A 101 -14.82 -3.90 8.44
N TRP A 102 -15.72 -4.36 9.30
CA TRP A 102 -17.08 -4.77 8.94
C TRP A 102 -18.06 -4.36 10.05
N THR A 103 -19.27 -4.92 10.06
CA THR A 103 -20.36 -4.56 10.99
C THR A 103 -20.02 -4.78 12.47
N SER A 104 -19.20 -5.77 12.84
CA SER A 104 -18.93 -6.09 14.24
C SER A 104 -17.56 -5.62 14.74
N GLY A 105 -16.78 -4.90 13.94
CA GLY A 105 -15.49 -4.36 14.38
C GLY A 105 -14.50 -4.02 13.28
N CYS A 106 -13.34 -3.54 13.73
CA CYS A 106 -12.29 -2.98 12.87
C CYS A 106 -11.40 -4.02 12.15
N CYS A 107 -11.39 -5.27 12.58
CA CYS A 107 -10.56 -6.31 11.96
C CYS A 107 -11.29 -7.65 11.99
N GLN A 108 -12.46 -7.68 11.35
CA GLN A 108 -13.24 -8.91 11.20
C GLN A 108 -12.67 -9.80 10.10
N TYR A 109 -12.11 -9.19 9.06
CA TYR A 109 -11.36 -9.85 8.00
C TYR A 109 -9.89 -9.45 8.11
N SER A 110 -8.99 -10.31 7.66
CA SER A 110 -7.59 -9.95 7.52
C SER A 110 -6.92 -10.74 6.41
N VAL A 111 -5.91 -10.11 5.80
CA VAL A 111 -5.02 -10.71 4.81
C VAL A 111 -3.60 -10.22 5.03
N SER A 112 -2.62 -11.09 4.77
CA SER A 112 -1.22 -10.72 4.82
C SER A 112 -0.78 -10.07 3.53
N ILE A 113 -0.18 -8.89 3.63
CA ILE A 113 0.36 -8.12 2.50
C ILE A 113 1.82 -7.79 2.75
N GLN A 114 2.56 -7.50 1.69
CA GLN A 114 3.92 -6.96 1.82
C GLN A 114 3.91 -5.45 1.58
N VAL A 115 4.75 -4.73 2.29
CA VAL A 115 4.91 -3.28 2.15
C VAL A 115 6.39 -2.92 2.19
N LYS A 116 6.78 -1.94 1.37
CA LYS A 116 8.13 -1.37 1.33
C LYS A 116 8.05 0.16 1.29
N ALA A 117 8.93 0.81 2.04
CA ALA A 117 9.14 2.25 1.95
C ALA A 117 10.13 2.59 0.83
N CYS A 118 9.87 3.65 0.07
CA CYS A 118 10.69 4.06 -1.08
C CYS A 118 11.34 5.45 -0.89
N PRO A 119 12.51 5.71 -1.50
CA PRO A 119 13.32 6.92 -1.23
C PRO A 119 12.65 8.28 -1.43
N GLN A 120 11.51 8.37 -2.14
CA GLN A 120 10.78 9.62 -2.40
C GLN A 120 9.51 9.75 -1.55
N ASN A 121 9.55 9.21 -0.33
CA ASN A 121 8.48 9.30 0.66
C ASN A 121 7.12 8.77 0.14
N TYR A 122 7.15 7.57 -0.42
CA TYR A 122 5.96 6.81 -0.75
C TYR A 122 6.17 5.34 -0.43
N TYR A 123 5.10 4.58 -0.49
CA TYR A 123 5.08 3.17 -0.17
C TYR A 123 4.56 2.38 -1.37
N VAL A 124 5.10 1.18 -1.52
CA VAL A 124 4.59 0.19 -2.47
C VAL A 124 4.12 -1.03 -1.69
N TYR A 125 3.02 -1.60 -2.17
CA TYR A 125 2.33 -2.70 -1.51
C TYR A 125 2.21 -3.86 -2.47
N LYS A 126 2.51 -5.06 -1.98
CA LYS A 126 2.12 -6.29 -2.65
C LYS A 126 0.79 -6.74 -2.05
N PHE A 127 -0.28 -6.18 -2.61
CA PHE A 127 -1.63 -6.53 -2.24
C PHE A 127 -1.99 -7.94 -2.75
N VAL A 128 -2.93 -8.56 -2.05
CA VAL A 128 -3.56 -9.83 -2.45
C VAL A 128 -5.06 -9.60 -2.60
N SER A 129 -5.75 -10.49 -3.31
CA SER A 129 -7.21 -10.41 -3.38
C SER A 129 -7.81 -10.54 -1.96
N PRO A 130 -8.67 -9.59 -1.52
CA PRO A 130 -9.38 -9.74 -0.27
C PRO A 130 -10.22 -11.02 -0.26
N ASN A 131 -10.31 -11.68 0.90
CA ASN A 131 -11.04 -12.95 1.05
C ASN A 131 -12.57 -12.77 1.23
N VAL A 132 -13.12 -11.61 0.89
CA VAL A 132 -14.53 -11.25 1.00
C VAL A 132 -14.91 -10.28 -0.10
N CYS A 133 -16.11 -10.40 -0.68
CA CYS A 133 -16.56 -9.43 -1.67
C CYS A 133 -17.12 -8.15 -1.03
N PHE A 134 -17.25 -7.11 -1.83
CA PHE A 134 -17.42 -5.72 -1.41
C PHE A 134 -16.24 -5.22 -0.57
N ALA A 135 -15.02 -5.66 -0.88
CA ALA A 135 -13.79 -5.30 -0.19
C ALA A 135 -12.82 -4.52 -1.07
N GLY A 136 -12.03 -3.66 -0.42
CA GLY A 136 -10.93 -2.95 -1.07
C GLY A 136 -9.99 -2.30 -0.07
N TYR A 137 -8.76 -2.03 -0.53
CA TYR A 137 -7.73 -1.37 0.25
C TYR A 137 -7.92 0.15 0.24
N CYS A 138 -7.98 0.74 1.43
CA CYS A 138 -8.12 2.18 1.59
C CYS A 138 -6.87 2.96 1.21
N ALA A 139 -7.11 4.11 0.59
CA ALA A 139 -6.18 5.20 0.44
C ALA A 139 -6.48 6.29 1.49
N GLY A 140 -5.48 6.73 2.24
CA GLY A 140 -5.60 7.96 3.03
C GLY A 140 -5.82 9.19 2.14
N THR A 141 -6.41 10.25 2.69
CA THR A 141 -6.62 11.53 1.99
C THR A 141 -5.60 12.60 2.34
N GLN A 142 -4.85 12.40 3.43
CA GLN A 142 -3.82 13.33 3.89
C GLN A 142 -2.47 12.95 3.25
N ILE A 143 -1.81 13.92 2.62
CA ILE A 143 -0.42 13.76 2.20
C ILE A 143 0.39 13.45 3.45
N HIS A 144 1.06 12.30 3.49
CA HIS A 144 1.99 12.01 4.57
C HIS A 144 3.27 12.81 4.34
N SER A 145 3.20 14.12 4.57
CA SER A 145 4.38 14.93 4.77
C SER A 145 4.90 14.58 6.17
N LYS A 146 6.21 14.33 6.31
CA LYS A 146 6.91 14.30 7.61
C LYS A 146 6.85 15.66 8.35
N ILE A 147 5.86 16.51 8.06
CA ILE A 147 5.68 17.80 8.71
C ILE A 147 4.86 17.53 9.98
N LEU A 148 5.61 17.39 11.08
CA LEU A 148 5.18 17.60 12.46
C LEU A 148 4.00 16.73 12.93
N SER A 149 4.28 15.48 13.28
CA SER A 149 3.58 14.90 14.42
C SER A 149 4.56 14.90 15.59
N PRO A 150 4.42 15.82 16.57
CA PRO A 150 5.14 15.68 17.82
C PRO A 150 4.63 14.39 18.47
N HIS A 151 5.55 13.50 18.80
CA HIS A 151 5.25 12.41 19.72
C HIS A 151 4.73 13.05 21.01
N VAL A 152 3.44 12.85 21.30
CA VAL A 152 2.88 13.01 22.65
C VAL A 152 3.13 11.71 23.39
#